data_AF-A0A935UP84-F1
#
_entry.id   AF-A0A935UP84-F1
#
_cell.length_a   1.000
_cell.length_b   1.000
_cell.length_c   1.000
_cell.angle_alpha   90.00
_cell.angle_beta   90.00
_cell.angle_gamma   90.00
#
_symmetry.space_group_name_H-M   'P 1'
#
loop_
_entity.id
_entity.type
_entity.pdbx_description
1 polymer ?
#
loop_
_entity_poly.entity_id
_entity_poly.type
_entity_poly.pdbx_seq_one_letter_code
_entity_poly.pdbx_strand_id
1 'polypeptide(L)'
;MRLAVREGAGFPPFTLACLRVLAAAAVLLGWAALRGHRLRPTRAEALVLAGSGLLLWVGGNGLVPWAEQRADSGIAALLVGIMPIWGALIEAARDRRAPSPKLSASLLIGFAGVGLLSWPLLRHGTSADVWAVIGLLIAPLTWVAGSIWMARRRPGLTIQAASGWQQLFGGPGCLAVIAPTGVSRA
;
A
#
# COMPACT_ATOMS: atom_id res chain seq x y z
N MET A 1 -3.79 13.35 5.85
CA MET A 1 -4.22 12.27 6.79
C MET A 1 -3.66 12.45 8.21
N ARG A 2 -3.19 13.63 8.62
CA ARG A 2 -2.68 13.90 9.99
C ARG A 2 -3.76 14.32 11.01
N LEU A 3 -5.00 14.57 10.58
CA LEU A 3 -6.08 15.06 11.45
C LEU A 3 -6.74 13.98 12.32
N ALA A 4 -6.47 12.68 12.06
CA ALA A 4 -7.00 11.57 12.85
C ALA A 4 -6.05 11.08 13.96
N VAL A 5 -4.91 11.78 14.15
CA VAL A 5 -3.92 11.50 15.20
C VAL A 5 -3.88 12.69 16.16
N ARG A 6 -5.06 13.17 16.59
CA ARG A 6 -5.17 13.99 17.78
C ARG A 6 -5.72 13.11 18.90
N GLU A 7 -4.95 12.97 19.97
CA GLU A 7 -5.46 12.40 21.22
C GLU A 7 -6.71 13.19 21.64
N GLY A 8 -7.84 12.49 21.81
CA GLY A 8 -9.12 13.09 22.22
C GLY A 8 -10.26 13.10 21.18
N ALA A 9 -10.06 12.64 19.94
CA ALA A 9 -11.15 12.62 18.94
C ALA A 9 -12.09 11.38 19.01
N GLY A 10 -11.90 10.47 19.96
CA GLY A 10 -12.77 9.30 20.19
C GLY A 10 -12.71 8.18 19.14
N PHE A 11 -12.02 8.38 18.01
CA PHE A 11 -11.84 7.35 16.98
C PHE A 11 -10.35 7.00 16.81
N PRO A 12 -9.94 5.75 17.07
CA PRO A 12 -8.61 5.30 16.71
C PRO A 12 -8.39 5.51 15.20
N PRO A 13 -7.26 6.07 14.75
CA PRO A 13 -6.98 6.38 13.34
C PRO A 13 -7.16 5.17 12.39
N PHE A 14 -7.01 3.97 12.93
CA PHE A 14 -7.13 2.70 12.21
C PHE A 14 -8.57 2.24 12.00
N THR A 15 -9.48 2.58 12.92
CA THR A 15 -10.91 2.34 12.76
C THR A 15 -11.44 3.16 11.58
N LEU A 16 -10.98 4.41 11.45
CA LEU A 16 -11.32 5.26 10.31
C LEU A 16 -10.73 4.74 9.00
N ALA A 17 -9.49 4.25 9.02
CA ALA A 17 -8.87 3.63 7.85
C ALA A 17 -9.65 2.39 7.38
N CYS A 18 -10.04 1.51 8.30
CA CYS A 18 -10.80 0.30 7.96
C CYS A 18 -12.22 0.61 7.53
N LEU A 19 -12.90 1.52 8.23
CA LEU A 19 -14.23 1.98 7.84
C LEU A 19 -14.22 2.58 6.43
N ARG A 20 -13.20 3.38 6.10
CA ARG A 20 -13.03 3.94 4.75
C ARG A 20 -12.89 2.84 3.70
N VAL A 21 -12.10 1.80 3.97
CA VAL A 21 -11.86 0.71 3.02
C VAL A 21 -13.10 -0.17 2.85
N LEU A 22 -13.82 -0.45 3.94
CA LEU A 22 -15.08 -1.18 3.90
C LEU A 22 -16.19 -0.37 3.22
N ALA A 23 -16.29 0.92 3.50
CA ALA A 23 -17.22 1.82 2.83
C ALA A 23 -16.92 1.90 1.33
N ALA A 24 -15.66 2.04 0.94
CA ALA A 24 -15.25 2.01 -0.45
C ALA A 24 -15.56 0.66 -1.12
N ALA A 25 -15.33 -0.47 -0.44
CA ALA A 25 -15.73 -1.79 -0.93
C ALA A 25 -17.25 -1.88 -1.17
N ALA A 26 -18.05 -1.41 -0.21
CA ALA A 26 -19.51 -1.39 -0.32
C ALA A 26 -19.98 -0.50 -1.49
N VAL A 27 -19.41 0.70 -1.64
CA VAL A 27 -19.74 1.62 -2.73
C VAL A 27 -19.38 1.02 -4.09
N LEU A 28 -18.18 0.43 -4.23
CA LEU A 28 -17.74 -0.11 -5.51
C LEU A 28 -18.49 -1.38 -5.91
N LEU A 29 -18.75 -2.29 -4.96
CA LEU A 29 -19.53 -3.50 -5.20
C LEU A 29 -21.00 -3.16 -5.44
N GLY A 30 -21.56 -2.21 -4.68
CA GLY A 30 -22.91 -1.69 -4.88
C GLY A 30 -23.07 -1.02 -6.25
N TRP A 31 -22.10 -0.19 -6.64
CA TRP A 31 -22.08 0.41 -7.98
C TRP A 31 -22.01 -0.65 -9.08
N ALA A 32 -21.12 -1.64 -8.93
CA ALA A 32 -21.03 -2.74 -9.89
C ALA A 32 -22.34 -3.56 -9.96
N ALA A 33 -23.04 -3.74 -8.83
CA ALA A 33 -24.34 -4.39 -8.76
C ALA A 33 -25.41 -3.59 -9.52
N LEU A 34 -25.49 -2.28 -9.26
CA LEU A 34 -26.44 -1.37 -9.91
C LEU A 34 -26.24 -1.30 -11.43
N ARG A 35 -25.00 -1.49 -11.90
CA ARG A 35 -24.65 -1.52 -13.33
C ARG A 35 -24.80 -2.90 -13.97
N GLY A 36 -25.28 -3.91 -13.24
CA GLY A 36 -25.44 -5.28 -13.74
C GLY A 36 -24.11 -5.97 -14.08
N HIS A 37 -22.99 -5.49 -13.54
CA HIS A 37 -21.69 -6.12 -13.77
C HIS A 37 -21.57 -7.45 -13.02
N ARG A 38 -20.74 -8.36 -13.55
CA ARG A 38 -20.45 -9.61 -12.85
C ARG A 38 -19.78 -9.30 -11.50
N LEU A 39 -20.40 -9.75 -10.42
CA LEU A 39 -19.88 -9.55 -9.06
C LEU A 39 -19.19 -10.78 -8.48
N ARG A 40 -19.63 -11.98 -8.87
CA ARG A 40 -19.13 -13.22 -8.27
C ARG A 40 -17.80 -13.60 -8.92
N PRO A 41 -16.67 -13.57 -8.17
CA PRO A 41 -15.41 -14.06 -8.67
C PRO A 41 -15.45 -15.59 -8.78
N THR A 42 -14.77 -16.13 -9.79
CA THR A 42 -14.42 -17.56 -9.77
C THR A 42 -13.43 -17.86 -8.63
N ARG A 43 -13.24 -19.13 -8.25
CA ARG A 43 -12.25 -19.50 -7.21
C ARG A 43 -10.84 -18.98 -7.54
N ALA A 44 -10.44 -19.07 -8.80
CA ALA A 44 -9.15 -18.56 -9.26
C ALA A 44 -9.06 -17.04 -9.13
N GLU A 45 -10.12 -16.31 -9.51
CA GLU A 45 -10.16 -14.85 -9.36
C GLU A 45 -10.19 -14.43 -7.89
N ALA A 46 -10.95 -15.13 -7.05
CA ALA A 46 -11.03 -14.86 -5.62
C ALA A 46 -9.65 -14.99 -4.95
N LEU A 47 -8.86 -16.01 -5.31
CA LEU A 47 -7.49 -16.16 -4.81
C LEU A 47 -6.59 -14.99 -5.21
N VAL A 48 -6.70 -14.53 -6.46
CA VAL A 48 -5.93 -13.39 -6.95
C VAL A 48 -6.35 -12.10 -6.26
N LEU A 49 -7.65 -11.85 -6.11
CA LEU A 49 -8.20 -10.66 -5.46
C LEU A 49 -7.88 -10.65 -3.97
N ALA A 50 -7.99 -11.80 -3.29
CA ALA A 50 -7.65 -11.91 -1.89
C ALA A 50 -6.14 -11.70 -1.68
N GLY A 51 -5.30 -12.42 -2.43
CA GLY A 51 -3.86 -12.31 -2.26
C GLY A 51 -3.30 -10.94 -2.66
N SER A 52 -3.74 -10.36 -3.77
CA SER A 52 -3.35 -8.99 -4.15
C SER A 52 -3.94 -7.97 -3.18
N GLY A 53 -5.19 -8.12 -2.75
CA GLY A 53 -5.82 -7.28 -1.74
C GLY A 53 -5.03 -7.27 -0.43
N LEU A 54 -4.62 -8.44 0.07
CA LEU A 54 -3.79 -8.53 1.27
C LEU A 54 -2.44 -7.81 1.09
N LEU A 55 -1.76 -8.01 -0.04
CA LEU A 55 -0.49 -7.35 -0.31
C LEU A 55 -0.61 -5.81 -0.38
N LEU A 56 -1.66 -5.28 -1.04
CA LEU A 56 -1.87 -3.84 -1.16
C LEU A 56 -2.32 -3.21 0.16
N TRP A 57 -3.29 -3.82 0.83
CA TRP A 57 -3.93 -3.23 2.01
C TRP A 57 -3.14 -3.52 3.28
N VAL A 58 -2.81 -4.78 3.56
CA VAL A 58 -2.09 -5.15 4.78
C VAL A 58 -0.63 -4.73 4.70
N GLY A 59 0.03 -5.03 3.59
CA GLY A 59 1.42 -4.65 3.35
C GLY A 59 1.53 -3.15 3.16
N GLY A 60 1.12 -2.64 2.01
CA GLY A 60 1.26 -1.22 1.66
C GLY A 60 0.54 -0.25 2.61
N ASN A 61 -0.79 -0.37 2.74
CA ASN A 61 -1.57 0.57 3.56
C ASN A 61 -1.44 0.33 5.08
N GLY A 62 -1.00 -0.85 5.52
CA GLY A 62 -0.82 -1.17 6.93
C GLY A 62 0.58 -0.86 7.46
N LEU A 63 1.63 -1.25 6.72
CA LEU A 63 3.02 -1.07 7.16
C LEU A 63 3.47 0.39 7.14
N VAL A 64 3.02 1.21 6.18
CA VAL A 64 3.43 2.62 6.12
C VAL A 64 2.96 3.38 7.37
N PRO A 65 1.66 3.41 7.74
CA PRO A 65 1.22 4.10 8.95
C PRO A 65 1.79 3.50 10.24
N TRP A 66 2.11 2.20 10.25
CA TRP A 66 2.79 1.55 11.38
C TRP A 66 4.23 2.05 11.53
N ALA A 67 4.96 2.19 10.43
CA ALA A 67 6.33 2.68 10.44
C ALA A 67 6.41 4.19 10.69
N GLU A 68 5.46 4.97 10.18
CA GLU A 68 5.37 6.42 10.43
C GLU A 68 5.12 6.79 11.90
N GLN A 69 4.69 5.84 12.74
CA GLN A 69 4.67 6.05 14.21
C GLN A 69 6.05 6.09 14.84
N ARG A 70 7.07 5.59 14.13
CA ARG A 70 8.44 5.36 14.61
C ARG A 70 9.50 5.98 13.70
N ALA A 71 9.09 6.66 12.64
CA ALA A 71 9.96 7.29 11.66
C ALA A 71 9.40 8.62 11.20
N ASP A 72 10.30 9.59 11.02
CA ASP A 72 9.93 10.89 10.48
C ASP A 72 9.38 10.79 9.05
N SER A 73 8.43 11.68 8.71
CA SER A 73 7.81 11.66 7.38
C SER A 73 8.80 11.88 6.22
N GLY A 74 9.95 12.50 6.49
CA GLY A 74 11.00 12.72 5.48
C GLY A 74 11.67 11.42 5.01
N ILE A 75 12.02 10.54 5.95
CA ILE A 75 12.59 9.23 5.62
C ILE A 75 11.53 8.27 5.11
N ALA A 76 10.29 8.35 5.64
CA ALA A 76 9.16 7.60 5.10
C ALA A 76 8.89 7.92 3.63
N ALA A 77 8.85 9.20 3.26
CA ALA A 77 8.66 9.62 1.87
C ALA A 77 9.79 9.12 0.95
N LEU A 78 11.04 9.16 1.42
CA LEU A 78 12.20 8.69 0.65
C LEU A 78 12.13 7.18 0.39
N LEU A 79 11.86 6.40 1.44
CA LEU A 79 11.81 4.94 1.36
C LEU A 79 10.58 4.46 0.57
N VAL A 80 9.42 5.08 0.73
CA VAL A 80 8.24 4.77 -0.10
C VAL A 80 8.47 5.20 -1.55
N GLY A 81 9.24 6.28 -1.77
CA GLY A 81 9.64 6.75 -3.09
C GLY A 81 10.43 5.75 -3.94
N ILE A 82 10.93 4.65 -3.35
CA ILE A 82 11.58 3.54 -4.07
C ILE A 82 10.59 2.63 -4.81
N MET A 83 9.27 2.84 -4.64
CA MET A 83 8.21 2.04 -5.26
C MET A 83 8.40 1.74 -6.76
N PRO A 84 8.73 2.71 -7.65
CA PRO A 84 8.92 2.41 -9.06
C PRO A 84 10.20 1.58 -9.33
N ILE A 85 11.22 1.65 -8.47
CA ILE A 85 12.42 0.81 -8.54
C ILE A 85 12.04 -0.64 -8.21
N TRP A 86 11.23 -0.89 -7.17
CA TRP A 86 10.69 -2.22 -6.91
C TRP A 86 9.90 -2.76 -8.10
N GLY A 87 9.11 -1.92 -8.77
CA GLY A 87 8.40 -2.28 -10.00
C GLY A 87 9.35 -2.79 -11.08
N ALA A 88 10.35 -1.98 -11.41
CA ALA A 88 11.35 -2.35 -12.42
C ALA A 88 12.12 -3.63 -12.05
N LEU A 89 12.47 -3.82 -10.77
CA LEU A 89 13.17 -5.02 -10.31
C LEU A 89 12.30 -6.28 -10.41
N ILE A 90 11.04 -6.22 -9.99
CA ILE A 90 10.13 -7.36 -10.07
C ILE A 90 9.87 -7.74 -11.52
N GLU A 91 9.62 -6.76 -12.39
CA GLU A 91 9.40 -7.03 -13.82
C GLU A 91 10.67 -7.55 -14.49
N ALA A 92 11.83 -6.98 -14.21
CA ALA A 92 13.09 -7.44 -14.76
C ALA A 92 13.45 -8.87 -14.33
N ALA A 93 13.28 -9.19 -13.04
CA ALA A 93 13.51 -10.52 -12.51
C ALA A 93 12.55 -11.56 -13.12
N ARG A 94 11.29 -11.19 -13.30
CA ARG A 94 10.26 -12.07 -13.84
C ARG A 94 10.39 -12.30 -15.35
N ASP A 95 10.61 -11.22 -16.10
CA ASP A 95 10.71 -11.25 -17.56
C ASP A 95 12.15 -11.58 -18.01
N ARG A 96 13.07 -11.82 -17.06
CA ARG A 96 14.50 -12.12 -17.24
C ARG A 96 15.19 -11.13 -18.19
N ARG A 97 14.76 -9.86 -18.13
CA ARG A 97 15.21 -8.80 -19.03
C ARG A 97 15.53 -7.56 -18.22
N ALA A 98 16.73 -7.02 -18.42
CA ALA A 98 17.15 -5.80 -17.74
C ALA A 98 16.23 -4.61 -18.11
N PRO A 99 15.98 -3.68 -17.16
CA PRO A 99 15.30 -2.43 -17.46
C PRO A 99 16.01 -1.67 -18.58
N SER A 100 15.26 -1.00 -19.45
CA SER A 100 15.88 -0.21 -20.51
C SER A 100 16.72 0.93 -19.92
N PRO A 101 17.81 1.37 -20.57
CA PRO A 101 18.61 2.49 -20.09
C PRO A 101 17.79 3.76 -19.85
N LYS A 102 16.77 4.00 -20.69
CA LYS A 102 15.83 5.12 -20.53
C LYS A 102 15.02 5.00 -19.24
N LEU A 103 14.46 3.82 -18.96
CA LEU A 103 13.73 3.56 -17.71
C LEU A 103 14.65 3.74 -16.49
N SER A 104 15.84 3.15 -16.53
CA SER A 104 16.83 3.29 -15.44
C SER A 104 17.20 4.75 -15.18
N ALA A 105 17.45 5.54 -16.23
CA ALA A 105 17.74 6.96 -16.10
C ALA A 105 16.55 7.74 -15.48
N SER A 106 15.32 7.47 -15.93
CA SER A 106 14.12 8.10 -15.36
C SER A 106 13.91 7.75 -13.89
N LEU A 107 14.17 6.50 -13.49
CA LEU A 107 14.10 6.07 -12.08
C LEU A 107 15.15 6.78 -11.23
N LEU A 108 16.38 6.91 -11.71
CA LEU A 108 17.44 7.62 -11.00
C LEU A 108 17.12 9.10 -10.83
N ILE A 109 16.61 9.76 -11.88
CA ILE A 109 16.19 11.17 -11.82
C ILE A 109 15.04 11.35 -10.83
N GLY A 110 14.02 10.48 -10.89
CA GLY A 110 12.89 10.53 -9.96
C GLY A 110 13.31 10.33 -8.51
N PHE A 111 14.16 9.33 -8.24
CA PHE A 111 14.69 9.06 -6.91
C PHE A 111 15.56 10.19 -6.38
N ALA A 112 16.42 10.78 -7.23
CA ALA A 112 17.21 11.96 -6.87
C ALA A 112 16.31 13.15 -6.52
N GLY A 113 15.19 13.35 -7.23
CA GLY A 113 14.20 14.38 -6.90
C GLY A 113 13.59 14.19 -5.52
N VAL A 114 13.21 12.97 -5.14
CA VAL A 114 12.72 12.66 -3.79
C VAL A 114 13.81 12.93 -2.75
N GLY A 115 15.05 12.50 -3.01
CA GLY A 115 16.20 12.78 -2.14
C GLY A 115 16.44 14.28 -1.92
N LEU A 116 16.35 15.09 -2.99
CA LEU A 116 16.50 16.54 -2.92
C LEU A 116 15.38 17.19 -2.10
N LEU A 117 14.14 16.72 -2.24
CA LEU A 117 13.01 17.22 -1.45
C LEU A 117 13.12 16.83 0.03
N SER A 118 13.65 15.64 0.32
CA SER A 118 13.90 15.17 1.69
C SER A 118 15.18 15.74 2.32
N TRP A 119 16.06 16.36 1.53
CA TRP A 119 17.38 16.84 1.97
C TRP A 119 17.35 17.77 3.19
N PRO A 120 16.46 18.79 3.27
CA PRO A 120 16.40 19.66 4.43
C PRO A 120 16.05 18.88 5.70
N LEU A 121 15.15 17.91 5.63
CA LEU A 121 14.77 17.10 6.79
C LEU A 121 15.93 16.19 7.23
N LEU A 122 16.61 15.54 6.27
CA LEU A 122 17.76 14.66 6.54
C LEU A 122 18.94 15.42 7.17
N ARG A 123 19.16 16.68 6.79
CA ARG A 123 20.24 17.54 7.30
C ARG A 123 20.05 17.97 8.76
N HIS A 124 18.81 18.11 9.24
CA HIS A 124 18.53 18.52 10.61
C HIS A 124 18.46 17.31 11.58
N GLY A 125 18.75 16.11 11.08
CA GLY A 125 18.59 14.86 11.81
C GLY A 125 17.18 14.30 11.62
N THR A 126 17.10 13.03 11.24
CA THR A 126 15.85 12.27 11.20
C THR A 126 15.93 11.12 12.17
N SER A 127 14.85 10.90 12.91
CA SER A 127 14.65 9.73 13.75
C SER A 127 13.90 8.65 12.97
N ALA A 128 14.45 7.44 12.98
CA ALA A 128 13.76 6.23 12.57
C ALA A 128 14.41 5.04 13.27
N ASP A 129 13.60 4.16 13.84
CA ASP A 129 14.11 2.87 14.28
C ASP A 129 14.31 1.90 13.11
N VAL A 130 15.10 0.85 13.34
CA VAL A 130 15.42 -0.15 12.31
C VAL A 130 14.17 -0.84 11.75
N TRP A 131 13.16 -1.03 12.60
CA TRP A 131 11.93 -1.72 12.24
C TRP A 131 11.04 -0.88 11.34
N ALA A 132 10.98 0.43 11.55
CA ALA A 132 10.31 1.37 10.68
C ALA A 132 10.97 1.42 9.31
N VAL A 133 12.30 1.45 9.26
CA VAL A 133 13.04 1.41 7.98
C VAL A 133 12.72 0.13 7.20
N ILE A 134 12.76 -1.03 7.87
CA ILE A 134 12.39 -2.32 7.26
C ILE A 134 10.93 -2.29 6.76
N GLY A 135 10.00 -1.80 7.59
CA GLY A 135 8.59 -1.67 7.22
C GLY A 135 8.38 -0.78 5.99
N LEU A 136 9.06 0.37 5.93
CA LEU A 136 8.98 1.34 4.83
C LEU A 136 9.64 0.83 3.54
N LEU A 137 10.58 -0.11 3.61
CA LEU A 137 11.14 -0.79 2.44
C LEU A 137 10.23 -1.91 1.91
N ILE A 138 9.60 -2.66 2.81
CA ILE A 138 8.71 -3.79 2.48
C ILE A 138 7.33 -3.31 1.99
N ALA A 139 6.82 -2.20 2.53
CA ALA A 139 5.52 -1.67 2.17
C ALA A 139 5.36 -1.38 0.65
N PRO A 140 6.24 -0.61 -0.02
CA PRO A 140 6.14 -0.40 -1.46
C PRO A 140 6.39 -1.69 -2.25
N LEU A 141 7.24 -2.59 -1.78
CA LEU A 141 7.48 -3.89 -2.40
C LEU A 141 6.19 -4.72 -2.46
N THR A 142 5.50 -4.88 -1.33
CA THR A 142 4.24 -5.63 -1.24
C THR A 142 3.15 -5.01 -2.12
N TRP A 143 3.03 -3.67 -2.10
CA TRP A 143 2.09 -2.95 -2.96
C TRP A 143 2.29 -3.27 -4.45
N VAL A 144 3.52 -3.12 -4.91
CA VAL A 144 3.89 -3.33 -6.32
C VAL A 144 3.72 -4.79 -6.70
N ALA A 145 4.16 -5.72 -5.85
CA ALA A 145 4.00 -7.15 -6.09
C ALA A 145 2.53 -7.54 -6.27
N GLY A 146 1.64 -7.06 -5.39
CA GLY A 146 0.20 -7.31 -5.50
C GLY A 146 -0.41 -6.67 -6.75
N SER A 147 0.05 -5.46 -7.11
CA SER A 147 -0.43 -4.73 -8.30
C SER A 147 -0.02 -5.43 -9.59
N ILE A 148 1.24 -5.86 -9.71
CA ILE A 148 1.74 -6.65 -10.85
C ILE A 148 1.04 -8.01 -10.92
N TRP A 149 0.82 -8.67 -9.77
CA TRP A 149 0.13 -9.95 -9.73
C TRP A 149 -1.31 -9.86 -10.26
N MET A 150 -2.05 -8.82 -9.85
CA MET A 150 -3.38 -8.54 -10.38
C MET A 150 -3.33 -8.19 -11.87
N ALA A 151 -2.44 -7.27 -12.27
CA ALA A 151 -2.36 -6.75 -13.63
C ALA A 151 -1.99 -7.83 -14.67
N ARG A 152 -1.21 -8.84 -14.28
CA ARG A 152 -0.82 -9.95 -15.16
C ARG A 152 -1.86 -11.07 -15.23
N ARG A 153 -2.68 -11.27 -14.19
CA ARG A 153 -3.74 -12.29 -14.20
C ARG A 153 -5.08 -11.79 -14.74
N ARG A 154 -5.30 -10.48 -14.76
CA ARG A 154 -6.47 -9.80 -15.37
C ARG A 154 -7.79 -10.52 -15.08
N PRO A 155 -8.28 -10.52 -13.83
CA PRO A 155 -9.58 -11.08 -13.50
C PRO A 155 -10.64 -10.54 -14.47
N GLY A 156 -11.57 -11.38 -14.92
CA GLY A 156 -12.63 -10.99 -15.86
C GLY A 156 -13.74 -10.14 -15.22
N LEU A 157 -13.44 -9.47 -14.11
CA LEU A 157 -14.30 -8.56 -13.37
C LEU A 157 -13.98 -7.13 -13.79
N THR A 158 -14.96 -6.23 -13.66
CA THR A 158 -14.70 -4.81 -13.87
C THR A 158 -13.73 -4.27 -12.82
N ILE A 159 -13.04 -3.17 -13.13
CA ILE A 159 -12.08 -2.54 -12.20
C ILE A 159 -12.76 -2.21 -10.87
N GLN A 160 -14.03 -1.79 -10.90
CA GLN A 160 -14.82 -1.50 -9.70
C GLN A 160 -15.05 -2.76 -8.86
N ALA A 161 -15.50 -3.86 -9.48
CA ALA A 161 -15.74 -5.12 -8.78
C ALA A 161 -14.43 -5.72 -8.24
N ALA A 162 -13.36 -5.72 -9.02
CA ALA A 162 -12.04 -6.19 -8.60
C ALA A 162 -11.49 -5.38 -7.41
N SER A 163 -11.52 -4.05 -7.51
CA SER A 163 -11.08 -3.14 -6.44
C SER A 163 -11.94 -3.27 -5.19
N GLY A 164 -13.25 -3.50 -5.35
CA GLY A 164 -14.18 -3.75 -4.25
C GLY A 164 -13.84 -5.03 -3.48
N TRP A 165 -13.59 -6.13 -4.20
CA TRP A 165 -13.16 -7.39 -3.58
C TRP A 165 -11.77 -7.32 -2.94
N GLN A 166 -10.80 -6.65 -3.57
CA GLN A 166 -9.48 -6.45 -2.96
C GLN A 166 -9.56 -5.68 -1.64
N GLN A 167 -10.41 -4.65 -1.59
CA GLN A 167 -10.67 -3.89 -0.37
C GLN A 167 -11.38 -4.71 0.69
N LEU A 168 -12.35 -5.54 0.29
CA LEU A 168 -13.07 -6.39 1.21
C LEU A 168 -12.18 -7.48 1.83
N PHE A 169 -11.29 -8.09 1.05
CA PHE A 169 -10.35 -9.11 1.55
C PHE A 169 -9.17 -8.50 2.31
N GLY A 170 -8.63 -7.38 1.81
CA GLY A 170 -7.42 -6.76 2.36
C GLY A 170 -7.68 -5.81 3.53
N GLY A 171 -8.81 -5.11 3.53
CA GLY A 171 -9.15 -4.06 4.50
C GLY A 171 -9.17 -4.54 5.96
N PRO A 172 -9.81 -5.68 6.30
CA PRO A 172 -9.78 -6.23 7.65
C PRO A 172 -8.37 -6.63 8.10
N GLY A 173 -7.51 -7.08 7.19
CA GLY A 173 -6.14 -7.45 7.50
C GLY A 173 -5.27 -6.28 7.98
N CYS A 174 -5.62 -5.04 7.63
CA CYS A 174 -4.97 -3.84 8.16
C CYS A 174 -5.10 -3.74 9.69
N LEU A 175 -6.19 -4.26 10.28
CA LEU A 175 -6.36 -4.29 11.73
C LEU A 175 -5.38 -5.27 12.40
N ALA A 176 -5.04 -6.37 11.74
CA ALA A 176 -4.19 -7.42 12.31
C ALA A 176 -2.72 -7.01 12.46
N VAL A 177 -2.21 -6.13 11.59
CA VAL A 177 -0.84 -5.58 11.70
C VAL A 177 -0.71 -4.60 12.87
N ILE A 178 -1.83 -4.05 13.33
CA ILE A 178 -1.87 -2.91 14.25
C ILE A 178 -2.39 -3.31 15.63
N ALA A 179 -3.22 -4.36 15.72
CA ALA A 179 -3.66 -4.96 16.98
C ALA A 179 -2.53 -5.30 17.98
N PRO A 180 -1.32 -5.74 17.56
CA PRO A 180 -0.22 -6.00 18.50
C PRO A 180 0.41 -4.72 19.07
N THR A 181 0.15 -3.55 18.48
CA THR A 181 0.82 -2.29 18.87
C THR A 181 0.17 -1.54 20.03
N GLY A 182 -0.83 -2.13 20.70
CA GLY A 182 -1.21 -1.70 22.04
C GLY A 182 -1.66 -0.24 22.12
N VAL A 183 -2.75 0.11 21.44
CA VAL A 183 -3.58 1.25 21.87
C VAL A 183 -4.38 0.81 23.09
N SER A 184 -3.70 0.58 24.21
CA SER A 184 -4.28 0.25 25.53
C SER A 184 -3.38 0.69 26.69
N ARG A 185 -2.51 1.69 26.50
CA ARG A 185 -1.81 2.32 27.63
C ARG A 185 -1.66 3.83 27.41
N ALA A 186 -2.74 4.54 27.65
CA ALA A 186 -2.78 5.86 28.28
C ALA A 186 -4.25 6.17 28.61
#